data_AF-A0A6C2D9E5-F1
#
_entry.id   AF-A0A6C2D9E5-F1
#
_cell.length_a   1.000
_cell.length_b   1.000
_cell.length_c   1.000
_cell.angle_alpha   90.00
_cell.angle_beta   90.00
_cell.angle_gamma   90.00
#
_symmetry.space_group_name_H-M   'P 1'
#
loop_
_entity.id
_entity.type
_entity.pdbx_description
1 polymer ?
#
loop_
_entity_poly.entity_id
_entity_poly.type
_entity_poly.pdbx_seq_one_letter_code
_entity_poly.pdbx_strand_id
1 'polypeptide(L)'
;MLDIKFSLVTTSPYFKLQFRKLRISGNGPGVAEEPIANQLTVTFNPSDERPLSVRGEIQISNWKHAGLLTDCRPFVVAAPCLEPAWCQQFEDLLRNSALTLEPILRCFPSSGLVAIHAALQVAEQVYVYRMPLKPSFIRPPGMSSRKPLPCAFHNWLGERRLGFSLLRENGPERLIWDSLTPEALTNSGEPTDTDPVTALENLFGQARSDLEGEFAETLNWLAALERRAWACNAEETRLTTLERHFFLSRHNPVTPNWWLFNNRLSAPLDAVLQRLMVCQVDLVGG
;
A
#
# COMPACT_ATOMS: atom_id res chain seq x y z
N MET A 1 -20.92 -2.09 5.63
CA MET A 1 -20.64 -0.64 5.56
C MET A 1 -19.95 -0.23 6.85
N LEU A 2 -18.62 -0.39 6.91
CA LEU A 2 -17.82 0.22 7.98
C LEU A 2 -17.46 1.62 7.47
N ASP A 3 -18.21 2.63 7.90
CA ASP A 3 -17.85 4.04 7.69
C ASP A 3 -16.57 4.33 8.49
N ILE A 4 -15.41 4.05 7.91
CA ILE A 4 -14.13 4.52 8.45
C ILE A 4 -14.02 6.00 8.10
N LYS A 5 -14.62 6.88 8.91
CA LYS A 5 -14.33 8.31 8.78
C LYS A 5 -12.88 8.53 9.22
N PHE A 6 -12.00 8.88 8.29
CA PHE A 6 -10.68 9.39 8.66
C PHE A 6 -10.86 10.76 9.32
N SER A 7 -10.93 10.76 10.65
CA SER A 7 -10.90 11.99 11.42
C SER A 7 -9.57 12.71 11.14
N LEU A 8 -9.62 14.01 10.84
CA LEU A 8 -8.43 14.85 10.79
C LEU A 8 -7.61 14.58 12.06
N VAL A 9 -6.35 14.17 11.88
CA VAL A 9 -5.43 14.00 13.00
C VAL A 9 -5.43 15.32 13.76
N THR A 10 -5.67 15.28 15.07
CA THR A 10 -5.59 16.44 15.95
C THR A 10 -4.13 16.86 16.08
N THR A 11 -3.59 17.49 15.04
CA THR A 11 -2.39 18.30 15.13
C THR A 11 -2.74 19.63 15.78
N SER A 12 -1.71 20.30 16.31
CA SER A 12 -1.78 21.69 16.75
C SER A 12 -2.64 22.51 15.78
N PRO A 13 -3.59 23.34 16.26
CA PRO A 13 -4.48 24.13 15.40
C PRO A 13 -3.74 25.05 14.42
N TYR A 14 -2.42 25.24 14.61
CA TYR A 14 -1.54 26.05 13.79
C TYR A 14 -0.87 25.32 12.61
N PHE A 15 -1.05 24.00 12.45
CA PHE A 15 -0.45 23.22 11.35
C PHE A 15 -1.54 22.61 10.44
N LYS A 16 -2.42 23.47 9.90
CA LYS A 16 -3.47 23.09 8.94
C LYS A 16 -3.41 23.99 7.71
N LEU A 17 -3.58 23.39 6.52
CA LEU A 17 -3.66 24.03 5.20
C LEU A 17 -2.57 25.09 4.93
N GLN A 18 -1.42 24.62 4.46
CA GLN A 18 -0.26 25.46 4.13
C GLN A 18 0.05 25.52 2.63
N PHE A 19 -0.49 24.58 1.85
CA PHE A 19 -0.24 24.49 0.42
C PHE A 19 -1.55 24.48 -0.36
N ARG A 20 -1.60 25.24 -1.45
CA ARG A 20 -2.70 25.11 -2.42
C ARG A 20 -2.66 23.76 -3.14
N LYS A 21 -1.46 23.32 -3.52
CA LYS A 21 -1.23 22.05 -4.21
C LYS A 21 0.03 21.37 -3.69
N LEU A 22 -0.05 20.08 -3.44
CA LEU A 22 1.10 19.25 -3.08
C LEU A 22 1.16 18.03 -3.98
N ARG A 23 2.35 17.74 -4.51
CA ARG A 23 2.59 16.55 -5.33
C ARG A 23 3.28 15.48 -4.50
N ILE A 24 2.92 14.22 -4.72
CA ILE A 24 3.57 13.05 -4.15
C ILE A 24 3.99 12.14 -5.29
N SER A 25 5.27 11.77 -5.32
CA SER A 25 5.79 10.81 -6.30
C SER A 25 6.36 9.60 -5.58
N GLY A 26 5.73 8.44 -5.78
CA GLY A 26 6.24 7.17 -5.27
C GLY A 26 7.39 6.59 -6.10
N ASN A 27 7.91 5.47 -5.60
CA ASN A 27 8.96 4.69 -6.24
C ASN A 27 8.42 3.57 -7.14
N GLY A 28 7.10 3.50 -7.34
CA GLY A 28 6.46 2.49 -8.18
C GLY A 28 6.60 2.76 -9.68
N PRO A 29 6.05 1.85 -10.51
CA PRO A 29 5.95 2.05 -11.95
C PRO A 29 4.92 3.14 -12.29
N GLY A 30 4.96 3.61 -13.53
CA GLY A 30 4.06 4.63 -14.07
C GLY A 30 4.78 5.90 -14.52
N VAL A 31 4.04 6.79 -15.18
CA VAL A 31 4.57 8.07 -15.65
C VAL A 31 4.51 9.08 -14.52
N ALA A 32 5.65 9.71 -14.22
CA ALA A 32 5.66 10.94 -13.46
C ALA A 32 5.35 12.08 -14.43
N GLU A 33 4.38 12.94 -14.13
CA GLU A 33 4.25 14.20 -14.85
C GLU A 33 5.51 15.06 -14.65
N GLU A 34 5.81 15.96 -15.58
CA GLU A 34 6.94 16.86 -15.39
C GLU A 34 6.73 17.73 -14.13
N PRO A 35 7.79 18.02 -13.37
CA PRO A 35 7.69 18.94 -12.23
C PRO A 35 7.17 20.30 -12.69
N ILE A 36 6.10 20.79 -12.06
CA ILE A 36 5.58 22.13 -12.31
C ILE A 36 6.38 23.12 -11.46
N ALA A 37 6.85 24.21 -12.07
CA ALA A 37 7.55 25.27 -11.36
C ALA A 37 6.72 25.77 -10.16
N ASN A 38 7.38 25.92 -9.01
CA ASN A 38 6.81 26.38 -7.74
C ASN A 38 5.81 25.41 -7.06
N GLN A 39 5.72 24.15 -7.48
CA GLN A 39 4.97 23.12 -6.76
C GLN A 39 5.93 22.20 -5.98
N LEU A 40 5.69 22.06 -4.67
CA LEU A 40 6.48 21.13 -3.86
C LEU A 40 6.14 19.68 -4.19
N THR A 41 7.17 18.83 -4.24
CA THR A 41 7.04 17.41 -4.51
C THR A 41 7.60 16.58 -3.34
N VAL A 42 6.74 15.75 -2.76
CA VAL A 42 7.13 14.72 -1.79
C VAL A 42 7.74 13.52 -2.51
N THR A 43 8.93 13.11 -2.07
CA THR A 43 9.63 11.91 -2.57
C THR A 43 10.11 11.05 -1.41
N PHE A 44 10.47 9.79 -1.68
CA PHE A 44 10.72 8.79 -0.63
C PHE A 44 12.08 8.12 -0.75
N ASN A 45 12.79 8.02 0.37
CA ASN A 45 14.06 7.32 0.51
C ASN A 45 15.04 7.68 -0.64
N PRO A 46 15.39 8.97 -0.81
CA PRO A 46 16.29 9.40 -1.88
C PRO A 46 17.65 8.70 -1.75
N SER A 47 18.31 8.42 -2.88
CA SER A 47 19.66 7.85 -2.84
C SER A 47 20.64 8.81 -2.17
N ASP A 48 21.68 8.25 -1.54
CA ASP A 48 22.72 9.04 -0.84
C ASP A 48 23.46 10.00 -1.79
N GLU A 49 23.50 9.67 -3.08
CA GLU A 49 24.11 10.48 -4.14
C GLU A 49 23.24 11.67 -4.58
N ARG A 50 21.97 11.72 -4.15
CA ARG A 50 21.03 12.76 -4.58
C ARG A 50 21.25 14.02 -3.73
N PRO A 51 21.69 15.14 -4.32
CA PRO A 51 22.00 16.31 -3.52
C PRO A 51 20.72 16.89 -2.90
N LEU A 52 20.82 17.29 -1.62
CA LEU A 52 19.83 18.07 -0.87
C LEU A 52 19.58 19.47 -1.47
N SER A 53 20.02 19.77 -2.70
CA SER A 53 19.95 21.09 -3.33
C SER A 53 18.74 21.28 -4.24
N VAL A 54 17.87 20.27 -4.40
CA VAL A 54 16.67 20.39 -5.25
C VAL A 54 15.64 21.28 -4.54
N ARG A 55 15.69 22.58 -4.85
CA ARG A 55 14.70 23.59 -4.41
C ARG A 55 13.34 23.19 -4.98
N GLY A 56 12.47 22.62 -4.14
CA GLY A 56 11.14 22.15 -4.53
C GLY A 56 10.79 20.74 -4.03
N GLU A 57 11.70 20.06 -3.33
CA GLU A 57 11.42 18.72 -2.80
C GLU A 57 11.23 18.69 -1.29
N ILE A 58 10.30 17.84 -0.86
CA ILE A 58 10.16 17.36 0.52
C ILE A 58 10.55 15.88 0.49
N GLN A 59 11.70 15.54 1.04
CA GLN A 59 12.21 14.17 1.04
C GLN A 59 11.83 13.49 2.35
N ILE A 60 11.12 12.38 2.26
CA ILE A 60 10.74 11.53 3.40
C ILE A 60 11.60 10.28 3.38
N SER A 61 12.44 10.12 4.40
CA SER A 61 13.20 8.89 4.63
C SER A 61 12.57 8.10 5.76
N ASN A 62 12.41 6.79 5.58
CA ASN A 62 12.13 5.91 6.72
C ASN A 62 13.37 5.84 7.64
N TRP A 63 13.17 5.50 8.92
CA TRP A 63 14.23 5.49 9.92
C TRP A 63 15.48 4.68 9.52
N LYS A 64 15.31 3.52 8.88
CA LYS A 64 16.44 2.69 8.42
C LYS A 64 17.22 3.40 7.32
N HIS A 65 16.51 3.98 6.36
CA HIS A 65 17.11 4.73 5.26
C HIS A 65 17.81 6.00 5.76
N ALA A 66 17.28 6.63 6.81
CA ALA A 66 17.92 7.76 7.47
C ALA A 66 19.12 7.38 8.37
N GLY A 67 19.54 6.11 8.39
CA GLY A 67 20.66 5.64 9.20
C GLY A 67 20.41 5.61 10.71
N LEU A 68 19.14 5.67 11.14
CA LEU A 68 18.79 5.59 12.56
C LEU A 68 18.85 4.14 13.05
N LEU A 69 19.23 3.98 14.32
CA LEU A 69 19.33 2.66 14.96
C LEU A 69 17.99 2.16 15.51
N THR A 70 17.05 3.07 15.78
CA THR A 70 15.72 2.76 16.34
C THR A 70 14.62 3.46 15.55
N ASP A 71 13.40 2.95 15.70
CA ASP A 71 12.18 3.45 15.06
C ASP A 71 11.45 4.53 15.86
N CYS A 72 12.04 5.04 16.97
CA CYS A 72 11.46 6.12 17.79
C CYS A 72 11.12 7.37 16.96
N ARG A 73 11.83 7.57 15.84
CA ARG A 73 11.55 8.58 14.81
C ARG A 73 11.35 7.84 13.48
N PRO A 74 10.11 7.38 13.17
CA PRO A 74 9.87 6.47 12.05
C PRO A 74 10.10 7.12 10.68
N PHE A 75 10.02 8.45 10.61
CA PHE A 75 10.22 9.26 9.41
C PHE A 75 11.17 10.42 9.70
N VAL A 76 12.03 10.73 8.74
CA VAL A 76 12.90 11.91 8.72
C VAL A 76 12.58 12.73 7.48
N VAL A 77 12.38 14.03 7.65
CA VAL A 77 11.98 14.96 6.59
C VAL A 77 13.12 15.94 6.31
N ALA A 78 13.51 16.03 5.05
CA ALA A 78 14.42 17.06 4.56
C ALA A 78 13.73 17.88 3.46
N ALA A 79 13.58 19.19 3.70
CA ALA A 79 12.99 20.11 2.73
C ALA A 79 13.80 21.42 2.73
N PRO A 80 14.79 21.58 1.83
CA PRO A 80 15.71 22.72 1.80
C PRO A 80 15.04 24.09 1.61
N CYS A 81 13.81 24.09 1.11
CA CYS A 81 13.00 25.27 0.87
C CYS A 81 12.05 25.62 2.03
N LEU A 82 12.08 24.86 3.12
CA LEU A 82 11.22 25.03 4.29
C LEU A 82 12.07 25.11 5.57
N GLU A 83 11.50 25.74 6.59
CA GLU A 83 12.17 25.90 7.88
C GLU A 83 12.36 24.55 8.60
N PRO A 84 13.47 24.34 9.33
CA PRO A 84 13.69 23.11 10.10
C PRO A 84 12.53 22.78 11.07
N ALA A 85 11.92 23.80 11.67
CA ALA A 85 10.76 23.65 12.55
C ALA A 85 9.54 23.07 11.81
N TRP A 86 9.37 23.44 10.52
CA TRP A 86 8.31 22.88 9.68
C TRP A 86 8.55 21.39 9.43
N CYS A 87 9.80 21.00 9.10
CA CYS A 87 10.16 19.59 8.87
C CYS A 87 9.84 18.74 10.10
N GLN A 88 10.17 19.24 11.30
CA GLN A 88 9.87 18.53 12.56
C GLN A 88 8.36 18.35 12.78
N GLN A 89 7.57 19.40 12.51
CA GLN A 89 6.10 19.33 12.61
C GLN A 89 5.51 18.35 11.60
N PHE A 90 6.06 18.30 10.38
CA PHE A 90 5.63 17.35 9.37
C PHE A 90 5.98 15.90 9.74
N GLU A 91 7.14 15.65 10.35
CA GLU A 91 7.49 14.34 10.91
C GLU A 91 6.51 13.87 11.99
N ASP A 92 6.12 14.77 12.89
CA ASP A 92 5.12 14.47 13.92
C ASP A 92 3.76 14.12 13.29
N LEU A 93 3.36 14.86 12.25
CA LEU A 93 2.14 14.58 11.49
C LEU A 93 2.21 13.22 10.75
N LEU A 94 3.36 12.87 10.16
CA LEU A 94 3.59 11.56 9.54
C LEU A 94 3.50 10.45 10.60
N ARG A 95 4.14 10.63 11.76
CA ARG A 95 4.05 9.67 12.87
C ARG A 95 2.61 9.47 13.33
N ASN A 96 1.86 10.56 13.54
CA ASN A 96 0.47 10.47 13.99
C ASN A 96 -0.44 9.85 12.93
N SER A 97 -0.19 10.11 11.65
CA SER A 97 -0.88 9.45 10.54
C SER A 97 -0.59 7.95 10.54
N ALA A 98 0.66 7.53 10.77
CA ALA A 98 1.00 6.11 10.87
C ALA A 98 0.28 5.41 12.04
N LEU A 99 0.27 6.05 13.22
CA LEU A 99 -0.43 5.54 14.41
C LEU A 99 -1.95 5.44 14.22
N THR A 100 -2.53 6.31 13.37
CA THR A 100 -3.96 6.26 13.02
C THR A 100 -4.27 5.10 12.07
N LEU A 101 -3.38 4.87 11.09
CA LEU A 101 -3.59 3.86 10.05
C LEU A 101 -3.26 2.43 10.50
N GLU A 102 -2.27 2.28 11.39
CA GLU A 102 -1.76 0.97 11.80
C GLU A 102 -2.82 0.03 12.40
N PRO A 103 -3.71 0.46 13.32
CA PRO A 103 -4.77 -0.42 13.84
C PRO A 103 -5.74 -0.91 12.76
N ILE A 104 -5.98 -0.09 11.73
CA ILE A 104 -6.89 -0.40 10.62
C ILE A 104 -6.24 -1.39 9.64
N LEU A 105 -4.94 -1.23 9.39
CA LEU A 105 -4.16 -2.11 8.52
C LEU A 105 -3.70 -3.39 9.21
N ARG A 106 -3.70 -3.40 10.55
CA ARG A 106 -3.08 -4.44 11.40
C ARG A 106 -1.59 -4.64 11.13
N CYS A 107 -0.94 -3.62 10.56
CA CYS A 107 0.50 -3.55 10.32
C CYS A 107 0.93 -2.09 10.21
N PHE A 108 2.22 -1.84 10.43
CA PHE A 108 2.80 -0.52 10.20
C PHE A 108 2.67 -0.13 8.70
N PRO A 109 2.08 1.04 8.37
CA PRO A 109 1.83 1.45 6.98
C PRO A 109 3.10 1.80 6.22
N SER A 110 3.03 1.75 4.88
CA SER A 110 4.09 2.30 4.03
C SER A 110 4.24 3.81 4.20
N SER A 111 5.45 4.33 4.02
CA SER A 111 5.72 5.78 4.02
C SER A 111 4.84 6.51 3.00
N GLY A 112 4.50 5.85 1.89
CA GLY A 112 3.65 6.40 0.85
C GLY A 112 2.23 6.70 1.33
N LEU A 113 1.55 5.71 1.91
CA LEU A 113 0.18 5.91 2.41
C LEU A 113 0.16 6.94 3.55
N VAL A 114 1.14 6.88 4.45
CA VAL A 114 1.30 7.86 5.55
C VAL A 114 1.44 9.28 5.01
N ALA A 115 2.27 9.48 3.98
CA ALA A 115 2.48 10.78 3.39
C ALA A 115 1.24 11.32 2.68
N ILE A 116 0.44 10.47 2.02
CA ILE A 116 -0.83 10.89 1.41
C ILE A 116 -1.81 11.34 2.50
N HIS A 117 -1.96 10.55 3.57
CA HIS A 117 -2.83 10.90 4.69
C HIS A 117 -2.40 12.20 5.38
N ALA A 118 -1.10 12.41 5.57
CA ALA A 118 -0.54 13.65 6.11
C ALA A 118 -0.71 14.84 5.15
N ALA A 119 -0.47 14.65 3.85
CA ALA A 119 -0.59 15.68 2.81
C ALA A 119 -2.01 16.27 2.75
N LEU A 120 -3.03 15.43 2.91
CA LEU A 120 -4.43 15.87 2.94
C LEU A 120 -4.74 16.83 4.10
N GLN A 121 -3.91 16.87 5.15
CA GLN A 121 -4.07 17.82 6.28
C GLN A 121 -3.44 19.18 6.00
N VAL A 122 -2.43 19.23 5.13
CA VAL A 122 -1.60 20.42 4.88
C VAL A 122 -1.81 21.01 3.49
N ALA A 123 -2.51 20.33 2.59
CA ALA A 123 -2.76 20.79 1.23
C ALA A 123 -4.25 20.82 0.88
N GLU A 124 -4.67 21.83 0.10
CA GLU A 124 -6.01 21.88 -0.50
C GLU A 124 -6.19 20.81 -1.57
N GLN A 125 -5.14 20.57 -2.38
CA GLN A 125 -5.14 19.52 -3.42
C GLN A 125 -3.88 18.67 -3.34
N VAL A 126 -4.05 17.35 -3.41
CA VAL A 126 -2.98 16.37 -3.40
C VAL A 126 -2.98 15.58 -4.71
N TYR A 127 -1.85 15.56 -5.39
CA TYR A 127 -1.64 14.81 -6.63
C TYR A 127 -0.66 13.67 -6.38
N VAL A 128 -1.06 12.43 -6.65
CA VAL A 128 -0.28 11.23 -6.36
C VAL A 128 0.08 10.50 -7.65
N TYR A 129 1.39 10.34 -7.86
CA TYR A 129 1.95 9.68 -9.03
C TYR A 129 2.82 8.49 -8.64
N ARG A 130 2.94 7.51 -9.53
CA ARG A 130 3.84 6.35 -9.38
C ARG A 130 3.61 5.55 -8.10
N MET A 131 2.34 5.46 -7.66
CA MET A 131 1.94 4.74 -6.47
C MET A 131 0.71 3.86 -6.76
N PRO A 132 0.84 2.82 -7.60
CA PRO A 132 -0.31 1.95 -7.90
C PRO A 132 -0.71 1.02 -6.74
N LEU A 133 0.11 0.95 -5.69
CA LEU A 133 -0.06 0.02 -4.56
C LEU A 133 -0.24 -1.44 -5.00
N LYS A 134 0.46 -1.80 -6.08
CA LYS A 134 0.45 -3.10 -6.72
C LYS A 134 1.88 -3.67 -6.72
N PRO A 135 2.36 -4.21 -5.58
CA PRO A 135 3.63 -4.93 -5.54
C PRO A 135 3.57 -6.17 -6.44
N SER A 136 4.75 -6.75 -6.70
CA SER A 136 4.84 -8.14 -7.14
C SER A 136 5.38 -9.02 -6.01
N PHE A 137 4.77 -10.19 -5.85
CA PHE A 137 5.19 -11.27 -4.97
C PHE A 137 6.01 -12.34 -5.70
N ILE A 138 6.28 -12.17 -6.99
CA ILE A 138 7.18 -13.03 -7.75
C ILE A 138 8.58 -12.92 -7.16
N ARG A 139 9.13 -14.07 -6.76
CA ARG A 139 10.46 -14.14 -6.15
C ARG A 139 11.51 -14.35 -7.25
N PRO A 140 12.63 -13.59 -7.25
CA PRO A 140 13.71 -13.80 -8.21
C PRO A 140 14.28 -15.22 -8.15
N PRO A 141 14.72 -15.79 -9.29
CA PRO A 141 15.40 -17.07 -9.30
C PRO A 141 16.59 -17.10 -8.32
N GLY A 142 16.70 -18.17 -7.53
CA GLY A 142 17.78 -18.33 -6.56
C GLY A 142 17.62 -17.56 -5.24
N MET A 143 16.52 -16.83 -5.03
CA MET A 143 16.24 -16.17 -3.75
C MET A 143 16.06 -17.21 -2.63
N SER A 144 16.84 -17.10 -1.56
CA SER A 144 16.76 -18.01 -0.40
C SER A 144 15.37 -18.03 0.23
N SER A 145 14.89 -19.22 0.60
CA SER A 145 13.65 -19.43 1.36
C SER A 145 13.68 -18.83 2.77
N ARG A 146 14.82 -18.31 3.25
CA ARG A 146 14.90 -17.55 4.51
C ARG A 146 14.78 -16.04 4.32
N LYS A 147 14.80 -15.56 3.07
CA LYS A 147 14.75 -14.14 2.75
C LYS A 147 13.36 -13.80 2.18
N PRO A 148 12.54 -13.00 2.88
CA PRO A 148 11.28 -12.51 2.34
C PRO A 148 11.53 -11.40 1.31
N LEU A 149 10.53 -11.15 0.46
CA LEU A 149 10.53 -9.95 -0.38
C LEU A 149 10.32 -8.70 0.48
N PRO A 150 11.00 -7.57 0.20
CA PRO A 150 10.79 -6.33 0.95
C PRO A 150 9.32 -5.86 0.96
N CYS A 151 8.60 -6.08 -0.14
CA CYS A 151 7.18 -5.75 -0.25
C CYS A 151 6.29 -6.62 0.67
N ALA A 152 6.72 -7.82 1.07
CA ALA A 152 5.89 -8.70 1.92
C ALA A 152 5.71 -8.15 3.34
N PHE A 153 6.36 -7.04 3.74
CA PHE A 153 6.20 -6.43 5.06
C PHE A 153 5.13 -5.33 5.14
N HIS A 154 4.34 -5.15 4.07
CA HIS A 154 3.24 -4.20 4.03
C HIS A 154 1.95 -4.93 3.65
N ASN A 155 0.85 -4.57 4.31
CA ASN A 155 -0.49 -5.02 3.92
C ASN A 155 -0.95 -4.25 2.68
N TRP A 156 -0.44 -4.60 1.50
CA TRP A 156 -0.74 -3.85 0.26
C TRP A 156 -2.21 -3.88 -0.14
N LEU A 157 -2.91 -4.98 0.11
CA LEU A 157 -4.36 -5.06 -0.11
C LEU A 157 -5.09 -4.08 0.81
N GLY A 158 -4.73 -4.03 2.09
CA GLY A 158 -5.27 -3.06 3.04
C GLY A 158 -4.93 -1.61 2.67
N GLU A 159 -3.69 -1.34 2.27
CA GLU A 159 -3.30 -0.01 1.81
C GLU A 159 -4.08 0.43 0.56
N ARG A 160 -4.36 -0.50 -0.37
CA ARG A 160 -5.23 -0.25 -1.53
C ARG A 160 -6.65 0.10 -1.11
N ARG A 161 -7.25 -0.71 -0.21
CA ARG A 161 -8.59 -0.47 0.33
C ARG A 161 -8.67 0.91 0.99
N LEU A 162 -7.66 1.29 1.76
CA LEU A 162 -7.60 2.63 2.36
C LEU A 162 -7.40 3.73 1.33
N GLY A 163 -6.59 3.51 0.30
CA GLY A 163 -6.45 4.44 -0.82
C GLY A 163 -7.78 4.73 -1.52
N PHE A 164 -8.60 3.70 -1.75
CA PHE A 164 -9.95 3.88 -2.31
C PHE A 164 -10.89 4.62 -1.35
N SER A 165 -10.80 4.35 -0.05
CA SER A 165 -11.58 5.07 0.96
C SER A 165 -11.21 6.56 0.96
N LEU A 166 -9.91 6.89 0.90
CA LEU A 166 -9.42 8.26 0.82
C LEU A 166 -9.90 8.98 -0.46
N LEU A 167 -9.89 8.31 -1.62
CA LEU A 167 -10.44 8.86 -2.86
C LEU A 167 -11.93 9.20 -2.72
N ARG A 168 -12.71 8.28 -2.14
CA ARG A 168 -14.16 8.46 -1.92
C ARG A 168 -14.45 9.62 -0.96
N GLU A 169 -13.71 9.71 0.14
CA GLU A 169 -13.92 10.71 1.19
C GLU A 169 -13.50 12.13 0.77
N ASN A 170 -12.46 12.25 -0.06
CA ASN A 170 -11.92 13.57 -0.45
C ASN A 170 -12.44 14.04 -1.80
N GLY A 171 -12.88 13.13 -2.67
CA GLY A 171 -13.35 13.46 -4.01
C GLY A 171 -12.21 13.87 -4.96
N PRO A 172 -12.50 13.92 -6.28
CA PRO A 172 -11.50 14.16 -7.33
C PRO A 172 -10.93 15.58 -7.33
N GLU A 173 -11.58 16.54 -6.66
CA GLU A 173 -11.09 17.92 -6.56
C GLU A 173 -9.96 18.07 -5.54
N ARG A 174 -9.90 17.19 -4.54
CA ARG A 174 -8.94 17.25 -3.42
C ARG A 174 -7.86 16.19 -3.50
N LEU A 175 -8.18 14.98 -3.98
CA LEU A 175 -7.21 13.90 -4.14
C LEU A 175 -7.26 13.33 -5.56
N ILE A 176 -6.17 13.53 -6.31
CA ILE A 176 -5.98 12.98 -7.64
C ILE A 176 -4.95 11.86 -7.52
N TRP A 177 -5.35 10.61 -7.77
CA TRP A 177 -4.49 9.43 -7.63
C TRP A 177 -4.72 8.41 -8.73
N ASP A 178 -4.51 8.82 -9.97
CA ASP A 178 -4.81 8.01 -11.16
C ASP A 178 -4.07 6.68 -11.21
N SER A 179 -2.86 6.61 -10.62
CA SER A 179 -2.11 5.35 -10.60
C SER A 179 -2.75 4.26 -9.73
N LEU A 180 -3.61 4.62 -8.77
CA LEU A 180 -4.37 3.65 -7.96
C LEU A 180 -5.56 3.10 -8.74
N THR A 181 -6.05 3.90 -9.69
CA THR A 181 -7.20 3.60 -10.53
C THR A 181 -6.86 2.43 -11.46
N PRO A 182 -7.74 1.44 -11.54
CA PRO A 182 -7.44 0.14 -12.15
C PRO A 182 -7.71 0.06 -13.64
N GLU A 183 -7.09 -0.93 -14.28
CA GLU A 183 -7.57 -1.51 -15.53
C GLU A 183 -8.95 -2.14 -15.29
N ALA A 184 -9.98 -1.66 -16.00
CA ALA A 184 -11.33 -2.19 -15.88
C ALA A 184 -11.37 -3.70 -16.24
N LEU A 185 -12.33 -4.42 -15.64
CA LEU A 185 -12.68 -5.75 -16.11
C LEU A 185 -13.13 -5.68 -17.57
N THR A 186 -12.32 -6.21 -18.48
CA THR A 186 -12.84 -6.67 -19.77
C THR A 186 -13.67 -7.91 -19.48
N ASN A 187 -14.99 -7.80 -19.64
CA ASN A 187 -15.95 -8.91 -19.49
C ASN A 187 -15.58 -10.06 -20.44
N SER A 188 -14.73 -10.97 -19.99
CA SER A 188 -14.40 -12.19 -20.72
C SER A 188 -14.52 -13.34 -19.73
N GLY A 189 -15.55 -14.17 -19.92
CA GLY A 189 -15.81 -15.34 -19.08
C GLY A 189 -17.29 -15.56 -18.78
N GLU A 190 -17.74 -16.80 -18.84
CA GLU A 190 -19.06 -17.20 -18.34
C GLU A 190 -19.04 -17.26 -16.80
N PRO A 191 -20.16 -16.99 -16.11
CA PRO A 191 -20.26 -17.23 -14.68
C PRO A 191 -19.95 -18.70 -14.38
N THR A 192 -19.08 -18.96 -13.41
CA THR A 192 -18.83 -20.32 -12.92
C THR A 192 -19.46 -20.48 -11.53
N ASP A 193 -19.93 -21.68 -11.19
CA ASP A 193 -20.45 -22.03 -9.86
C ASP A 193 -19.34 -22.11 -8.78
N THR A 194 -18.13 -21.66 -9.10
CA THR A 194 -16.97 -21.73 -8.20
C THR A 194 -16.93 -20.50 -7.31
N ASP A 195 -16.82 -20.70 -5.99
CA ASP A 195 -16.49 -19.64 -5.03
C ASP A 195 -14.98 -19.66 -4.70
N PRO A 196 -14.14 -18.93 -5.47
CA PRO A 196 -12.70 -18.89 -5.23
C PRO A 196 -12.33 -18.21 -3.91
N VAL A 197 -13.18 -17.30 -3.41
CA VAL A 197 -12.91 -16.57 -2.17
C VAL A 197 -13.04 -17.53 -0.99
N THR A 198 -14.08 -18.37 -0.96
CA THR A 198 -14.27 -19.39 0.08
C THR A 198 -13.14 -20.42 0.05
N ALA A 199 -12.79 -20.88 -1.15
CA ALA A 199 -11.69 -21.83 -1.31
C ALA A 199 -10.35 -21.24 -0.84
N LEU A 200 -10.08 -19.96 -1.10
CA LEU A 200 -8.88 -19.29 -0.62
C LEU A 200 -8.88 -19.10 0.91
N GLU A 201 -10.00 -18.72 1.50
CA GLU A 201 -10.16 -18.62 2.96
C GLU A 201 -9.89 -19.96 3.64
N ASN A 202 -10.44 -21.05 3.10
CA ASN A 202 -10.21 -22.41 3.60
C ASN A 202 -8.74 -22.81 3.45
N LEU A 203 -8.13 -22.55 2.28
CA LEU A 203 -6.74 -22.84 2.01
C LEU A 203 -5.81 -22.19 3.05
N PHE A 204 -5.99 -20.89 3.31
CA PHE A 204 -5.17 -20.18 4.31
C PHE A 204 -5.53 -20.55 5.75
N GLY A 205 -6.79 -20.86 6.03
CA GLY A 205 -7.24 -21.28 7.37
C GLY A 205 -6.70 -22.65 7.79
N GLN A 206 -6.43 -23.53 6.83
CA GLN A 206 -5.92 -24.88 7.05
C GLN A 206 -4.43 -25.02 6.70
N ALA A 207 -3.76 -23.92 6.37
CA ALA A 207 -2.41 -23.94 5.84
C ALA A 207 -1.42 -24.51 6.86
N ARG A 208 -0.87 -25.68 6.56
CA ARG A 208 0.24 -26.29 7.28
C ARG A 208 1.42 -26.48 6.33
N SER A 209 2.62 -26.17 6.79
CA SER A 209 3.83 -26.23 5.96
C SER A 209 4.17 -27.64 5.50
N ASP A 210 3.72 -28.68 6.20
CA ASP A 210 3.92 -30.08 5.83
C ASP A 210 2.96 -30.56 4.72
N LEU A 211 1.95 -29.76 4.37
CA LEU A 211 1.03 -30.00 3.26
C LEU A 211 1.32 -29.06 2.06
N GLU A 212 2.59 -28.68 1.86
CA GLU A 212 2.98 -27.75 0.79
C GLU A 212 2.50 -28.19 -0.60
N GLY A 213 2.48 -29.50 -0.88
CA GLY A 213 2.02 -30.06 -2.16
C GLY A 213 0.56 -29.72 -2.46
N GLU A 214 -0.34 -30.09 -1.55
CA GLU A 214 -1.79 -29.81 -1.64
C GLU A 214 -2.07 -28.31 -1.67
N PHE A 215 -1.31 -27.55 -0.87
CA PHE A 215 -1.38 -26.10 -0.86
C PHE A 215 -1.03 -25.51 -2.23
N ALA A 216 0.06 -26.00 -2.85
CA ALA A 216 0.49 -25.57 -4.16
C ALA A 216 -0.54 -25.92 -5.24
N GLU A 217 -1.11 -27.11 -5.22
CA GLU A 217 -2.13 -27.54 -6.19
C GLU A 217 -3.37 -26.66 -6.12
N THR A 218 -3.89 -26.44 -4.91
CA THR A 218 -5.07 -25.58 -4.69
C THR A 218 -4.79 -24.14 -5.11
N LEU A 219 -3.62 -23.59 -4.76
CA LEU A 219 -3.26 -22.22 -5.12
C LEU A 219 -3.08 -22.04 -6.63
N ASN A 220 -2.51 -23.03 -7.33
CA ASN A 220 -2.41 -23.01 -8.79
C ASN A 220 -3.79 -23.08 -9.46
N TRP A 221 -4.69 -23.93 -8.95
CA TRP A 221 -6.07 -23.97 -9.43
C TRP A 221 -6.75 -22.61 -9.24
N LEU A 222 -6.67 -22.01 -8.04
CA LEU A 222 -7.20 -20.67 -7.76
C LEU A 222 -6.63 -19.60 -8.69
N ALA A 223 -5.32 -19.61 -8.92
CA ALA A 223 -4.64 -18.67 -9.82
C ALA A 223 -5.10 -18.79 -11.28
N ALA A 224 -5.50 -19.98 -11.71
CA ALA A 224 -6.01 -20.25 -13.06
C ALA A 224 -7.48 -19.82 -13.27
N LEU A 225 -8.24 -19.62 -12.19
CA LEU A 225 -9.64 -19.22 -12.29
C LEU A 225 -9.82 -17.84 -12.93
N GLU A 226 -10.91 -17.70 -13.67
CA GLU A 226 -11.25 -16.46 -14.35
C GLU A 226 -11.59 -15.33 -13.39
N ARG A 227 -11.25 -14.11 -13.79
CA ARG A 227 -11.46 -12.86 -13.04
C ARG A 227 -12.91 -12.69 -12.57
N ARG A 228 -13.88 -13.11 -13.39
CA ARG A 228 -15.31 -13.01 -13.10
C ARG A 228 -15.74 -13.87 -11.91
N ALA A 229 -15.19 -15.09 -11.76
CA ALA A 229 -15.49 -15.95 -10.63
C ALA A 229 -15.08 -15.30 -9.30
N TRP A 230 -13.95 -14.60 -9.29
CA TRP A 230 -13.50 -13.83 -8.13
C TRP A 230 -14.44 -12.65 -7.84
N ALA A 231 -14.76 -11.84 -8.85
CA ALA A 231 -15.62 -10.67 -8.70
C ALA A 231 -17.03 -11.01 -8.18
N CYS A 232 -17.65 -12.09 -8.70
CA CYS A 232 -19.00 -12.51 -8.30
C CYS A 232 -19.10 -12.99 -6.84
N ASN A 233 -17.99 -13.39 -6.23
CA ASN A 233 -17.96 -13.92 -4.86
C ASN A 233 -17.23 -12.98 -3.88
N ALA A 234 -16.78 -11.83 -4.35
CA ALA A 234 -16.04 -10.87 -3.55
C ALA A 234 -16.98 -10.02 -2.68
N GLU A 235 -16.68 -9.95 -1.39
CA GLU A 235 -17.32 -9.06 -0.43
C GLU A 235 -16.25 -8.29 0.35
N GLU A 236 -16.54 -7.04 0.70
CA GLU A 236 -15.59 -6.16 1.41
C GLU A 236 -15.04 -6.80 2.70
N THR A 237 -15.91 -7.42 3.50
CA THR A 237 -15.56 -8.08 4.76
C THR A 237 -14.64 -9.28 4.57
N ARG A 238 -14.87 -10.06 3.50
CA ARG A 238 -14.08 -11.24 3.13
C ARG A 238 -12.70 -10.82 2.63
N LEU A 239 -12.65 -9.85 1.72
CA LEU A 239 -11.38 -9.29 1.23
C LEU A 239 -10.55 -8.69 2.39
N THR A 240 -11.18 -7.95 3.30
CA THR A 240 -10.52 -7.38 4.49
C THR A 240 -9.96 -8.47 5.40
N THR A 241 -10.67 -9.60 5.52
CA THR A 241 -10.20 -10.75 6.29
C THR A 241 -8.98 -11.41 5.64
N LEU A 242 -9.00 -11.53 4.31
CA LEU A 242 -7.92 -12.14 3.53
C LEU A 242 -6.61 -11.35 3.57
N GLU A 243 -6.65 -10.01 3.73
CA GLU A 243 -5.48 -9.12 3.80
C GLU A 243 -4.35 -9.65 4.70
N ARG A 244 -4.70 -10.21 5.86
CA ARG A 244 -3.74 -10.72 6.86
C ARG A 244 -2.84 -11.85 6.36
N HIS A 245 -3.20 -12.49 5.25
CA HIS A 245 -2.48 -13.61 4.66
C HIS A 245 -1.43 -13.16 3.61
N PHE A 246 -1.39 -11.87 3.29
CA PHE A 246 -0.52 -11.31 2.25
C PHE A 246 0.57 -10.38 2.81
N PHE A 247 0.86 -10.42 4.11
CA PHE A 247 2.00 -9.70 4.67
C PHE A 247 2.67 -10.44 5.83
N LEU A 248 3.84 -9.94 6.23
CA LEU A 248 4.66 -10.41 7.32
C LEU A 248 4.72 -9.33 8.39
N SER A 249 4.52 -9.73 9.65
CA SER A 249 4.78 -8.83 10.78
C SER A 249 6.28 -8.64 10.96
N ARG A 250 6.71 -7.39 11.16
CA ARG A 250 8.10 -7.06 11.51
C ARG A 250 8.44 -7.38 12.96
N HIS A 251 7.43 -7.56 13.81
CA HIS A 251 7.58 -7.78 15.25
C HIS A 251 7.47 -9.25 15.65
N ASN A 252 7.08 -10.14 14.74
CA ASN A 252 6.97 -11.56 15.02
C ASN A 252 7.98 -12.35 14.17
N PRO A 253 8.99 -13.00 14.78
CA PRO A 253 9.94 -13.83 14.05
C PRO A 253 9.31 -15.11 13.49
N VAL A 254 8.14 -15.51 14.01
CA VAL A 254 7.39 -16.68 13.54
C VAL A 254 6.13 -16.19 12.83
N THR A 255 5.87 -16.72 11.63
CA THR A 255 4.72 -16.32 10.83
C THR A 255 3.94 -17.54 10.34
N PRO A 256 2.60 -17.52 10.39
CA PRO A 256 1.79 -18.54 9.73
C PRO A 256 1.84 -18.41 8.21
N ASN A 257 2.25 -17.26 7.67
CA ASN A 257 2.25 -16.95 6.24
C ASN A 257 3.53 -17.46 5.55
N TRP A 258 3.90 -18.71 5.79
CA TRP A 258 5.14 -19.33 5.29
C TRP A 258 5.23 -19.35 3.75
N TRP A 259 4.10 -19.32 3.06
CA TRP A 259 4.03 -19.27 1.60
C TRP A 259 4.72 -18.02 1.00
N LEU A 260 4.82 -16.91 1.75
CA LEU A 260 5.52 -15.69 1.31
C LEU A 260 7.04 -15.86 1.15
N PHE A 261 7.59 -16.99 1.62
CA PHE A 261 8.99 -17.36 1.49
C PHE A 261 9.26 -18.38 0.38
N ASN A 262 8.21 -18.93 -0.21
CA ASN A 262 8.31 -20.08 -1.11
C ASN A 262 8.40 -19.64 -2.58
N ASN A 263 9.49 -20.00 -3.26
CA ASN A 263 9.70 -19.66 -4.67
C ASN A 263 8.66 -20.32 -5.60
N ARG A 264 8.29 -21.59 -5.34
CA ARG A 264 7.30 -22.34 -6.13
C ARG A 264 5.91 -21.70 -6.03
N LEU A 265 5.55 -21.17 -4.85
CA LEU A 265 4.25 -20.55 -4.61
C LEU A 265 4.18 -19.08 -5.07
N SER A 266 5.33 -18.44 -5.32
CA SER A 266 5.39 -16.99 -5.56
C SER A 266 4.56 -16.51 -6.76
N ALA A 267 4.61 -17.24 -7.89
CA ALA A 267 3.86 -16.89 -9.09
C ALA A 267 2.34 -17.08 -8.94
N PRO A 268 1.82 -18.26 -8.50
CA PRO A 268 0.38 -18.41 -8.29
C PRO A 268 -0.14 -17.51 -7.16
N LEU A 269 0.66 -17.23 -6.12
CA LEU A 269 0.29 -16.27 -5.08
C LEU A 269 0.17 -14.85 -5.62
N ASP A 270 1.11 -14.42 -6.47
CA ASP A 270 1.05 -13.12 -7.15
C ASP A 270 -0.20 -13.01 -8.01
N ALA A 271 -0.52 -14.05 -8.80
CA ALA A 271 -1.74 -14.08 -9.60
C ALA A 271 -3.01 -13.93 -8.76
N VAL A 272 -3.13 -14.66 -7.64
CA VAL A 272 -4.25 -14.52 -6.70
C VAL A 272 -4.30 -13.11 -6.10
N LEU A 273 -3.16 -12.55 -5.68
CA LEU A 273 -3.08 -11.17 -5.19
C LEU A 273 -3.65 -10.19 -6.23
N GLN A 274 -3.28 -10.34 -7.51
CA GLN A 274 -3.80 -9.51 -8.59
C GLN A 274 -5.32 -9.68 -8.77
N ARG A 275 -5.87 -10.89 -8.62
CA ARG A 275 -7.32 -11.13 -8.66
C ARG A 275 -8.04 -10.40 -7.53
N LEU A 276 -7.51 -10.48 -6.30
CA LEU A 276 -8.08 -9.76 -5.15
C LEU A 276 -8.00 -8.24 -5.33
N MET A 277 -6.90 -7.72 -5.88
CA MET A 277 -6.77 -6.29 -6.19
C MET A 277 -7.82 -5.82 -7.20
N VAL A 278 -8.17 -6.65 -8.19
CA VAL A 278 -9.27 -6.37 -9.12
C VAL A 278 -10.61 -6.41 -8.41
N CYS A 279 -10.86 -7.38 -7.53
CA CYS A 279 -12.12 -7.42 -6.77
C CYS A 279 -12.35 -6.14 -5.94
N GLN A 280 -11.28 -5.55 -5.37
CA GLN A 280 -11.37 -4.27 -4.67
C GLN A 280 -11.83 -3.11 -5.57
N VAL A 281 -11.54 -3.17 -6.87
CA VAL A 281 -12.01 -2.19 -7.85
C VAL A 281 -13.50 -2.27 -8.02
N ASP A 282 -13.99 -3.48 -8.27
CA ASP A 282 -15.38 -3.71 -8.64
C ASP A 282 -16.30 -3.31 -7.48
N LEU A 283 -15.87 -3.56 -6.25
CA LEU A 283 -16.57 -3.12 -5.03
C LEU A 283 -16.55 -1.60 -4.81
N VAL A 284 -15.67 -0.86 -5.48
CA VAL A 284 -15.60 0.61 -5.40
C VAL A 284 -16.33 1.27 -6.57
N GLY A 285 -16.41 0.60 -7.73
CA GLY A 285 -17.07 1.08 -8.94
C GLY A 285 -18.53 0.65 -9.11
N GLY A 286 -19.00 -0.34 -8.35
CA GLY A 286 -20.42 -0.70 -8.22
C GLY A 286 -21.12 0.10 -7.12
#